data_AF-A0A7K3EE59-F1
#
_entry.id   AF-A0A7K3EE59-F1
#
_cell.length_a   1.000
_cell.length_b   1.000
_cell.length_c   1.000
_cell.angle_alpha   90.00
_cell.angle_beta   90.00
_cell.angle_gamma   90.00
#
_symmetry.space_group_name_H-M   'P 1'
#
loop_
_entity.id
_entity.type
_entity.pdbx_description
1 polymer ?
#
loop_
_entity_poly.entity_id
_entity_poly.type
_entity_poly.pdbx_seq_one_letter_code
_entity_poly.pdbx_strand_id
1 'polypeptide(L)' 'MRRYPTNYDRWVELATFELPAKKVAPHHRWRLMRPRAANTPVVVATVAVRIGAVDPTPGEPVIPSHEFVCLRRDA' A
#
# COMPACT_ATOMS: atom_id res chain seq x y z
N MET A 1 2.83 -10.98 -5.04
CA MET A 1 2.98 -9.71 -4.29
C MET A 1 4.22 -9.00 -4.78
N ARG A 2 4.31 -7.68 -4.60
CA ARG A 2 5.52 -6.90 -4.90
C ARG A 2 5.92 -6.07 -3.69
N ARG A 3 7.22 -5.95 -3.47
CA ARG A 3 7.80 -5.20 -2.35
C ARG A 3 8.00 -3.75 -2.75
N TYR A 4 7.47 -2.82 -1.95
CA TYR A 4 7.58 -1.38 -2.20
C TYR A 4 8.17 -0.67 -0.98
N PRO A 5 9.03 0.35 -1.18
CA PRO A 5 9.45 1.23 -0.10
C PRO A 5 8.27 2.11 0.34
N THR A 6 8.27 2.54 1.60
CA THR A 6 7.23 3.41 2.16
C THR A 6 7.78 4.82 2.41
N ASN A 7 6.90 5.78 2.64
CA ASN A 7 7.28 7.16 2.97
C ASN A 7 7.79 7.35 4.41
N TYR A 8 7.98 6.27 5.16
CA TYR A 8 8.50 6.27 6.54
C TYR A 8 9.61 5.21 6.71
N ASP A 9 10.42 5.01 5.66
CA ASP A 9 11.60 4.14 5.64
C ASP A 9 11.38 2.68 6.06
N ARG A 10 10.17 2.17 5.84
CA ARG A 10 9.88 0.72 5.90
C ARG A 10 9.60 0.17 4.51
N TRP A 11 9.64 -1.15 4.38
CA TRP A 11 9.22 -1.85 3.16
C TRP A 11 7.97 -2.68 3.45
N VAL A 12 7.08 -2.78 2.45
CA VAL A 12 5.86 -3.60 2.57
C VAL A 12 5.65 -4.45 1.33
N GLU A 13 5.05 -5.62 1.53
CA GLU A 13 4.62 -6.51 0.45
C GLU A 13 3.13 -6.30 0.17
N LEU A 14 2.86 -5.96 -1.08
CA LEU A 14 1.54 -5.57 -1.54
C LEU A 14 1.03 -6.52 -2.61
N ALA A 15 -0.29 -6.65 -2.71
CA ALA A 15 -0.90 -7.31 -3.85
C ALA A 15 -0.51 -6.63 -5.17
N THR A 16 -0.57 -7.39 -6.25
CA THR A 16 -0.34 -6.91 -7.61
C THR A 16 -1.60 -6.37 -8.27
N PHE A 17 -2.74 -6.40 -7.59
CA PHE A 17 -4.03 -5.90 -8.06
C PHE A 17 -4.70 -5.04 -6.99
N GLU A 18 -5.49 -4.07 -7.45
CA GLU A 18 -6.27 -3.17 -6.60
C GLU A 18 -7.57 -3.84 -6.17
N LEU A 19 -8.04 -3.52 -4.95
CA LEU A 19 -9.34 -3.94 -4.43
C LEU A 19 -10.14 -2.72 -3.95
N PRO A 20 -11.50 -2.78 -3.98
CA PRO A 20 -12.32 -1.75 -3.37
C PRO A 20 -12.03 -1.62 -1.86
N ALA A 21 -11.95 -0.39 -1.36
CA ALA A 21 -11.68 -0.10 0.05
C ALA A 21 -12.56 -0.89 1.03
N LYS A 22 -13.85 -1.08 0.72
CA LYS A 22 -14.78 -1.84 1.56
C LYS A 22 -14.38 -3.31 1.79
N LYS A 23 -13.56 -3.88 0.90
CA LYS A 23 -13.09 -5.27 0.98
C LYS A 23 -11.75 -5.41 1.73
N VAL A 24 -11.12 -4.31 2.12
CA VAL A 24 -9.80 -4.29 2.77
C VAL A 24 -9.92 -3.58 4.10
N ALA A 25 -9.40 -4.17 5.19
CA ALA A 25 -9.43 -3.54 6.50
C ALA A 25 -8.59 -2.24 6.50
N PRO A 26 -9.06 -1.13 7.12
CA PRO A 26 -8.40 0.17 7.04
C PRO A 26 -6.90 0.15 7.30
N HIS A 27 -6.45 -0.60 8.32
CA HIS A 27 -5.06 -0.71 8.71
C HIS A 27 -4.14 -1.39 7.68
N HIS A 28 -4.72 -2.13 6.73
CA HIS A 28 -4.04 -2.80 5.63
C HIS A 28 -4.20 -2.07 4.28
N ARG A 29 -4.80 -0.88 4.24
CA ARG A 29 -4.99 -0.14 2.98
C ARG A 29 -3.78 0.71 2.63
N TRP A 30 -3.35 0.62 1.39
CA TRP A 30 -2.22 1.38 0.84
C TRP A 30 -2.54 2.00 -0.51
N ARG A 31 -1.82 3.08 -0.86
CA ARG A 31 -1.76 3.63 -2.23
C ARG A 31 -0.33 3.69 -2.72
N LEU A 32 -0.15 3.46 -4.02
CA LEU A 32 1.13 3.68 -4.68
C LEU A 32 1.21 5.13 -5.13
N MET A 33 2.13 5.88 -4.53
CA MET A 33 2.50 7.22 -4.94
C MET A 33 3.68 7.13 -5.92
N ARG A 34 3.63 7.92 -6.98
CA ARG A 34 4.71 8.04 -7.97
C ARG A 34 5.32 9.44 -7.87
N PRO A 35 6.24 9.68 -6.91
CA PRO A 35 6.90 10.98 -6.82
C PRO A 35 7.63 11.31 -8.12
N ARG A 36 7.56 12.58 -8.50
CA ARG A 36 8.22 13.13 -9.68
C ARG A 36 9.47 13.89 -9.26
N ALA A 37 10.51 13.86 -10.09
CA ALA A 37 11.66 14.73 -9.90
C ALA A 37 11.24 16.20 -9.99
N ALA A 38 11.87 17.06 -9.17
CA ALA A 38 11.58 18.49 -9.15
C ALA A 38 11.61 19.08 -10.57
N ASN A 39 10.58 19.83 -10.93
CA ASN A 39 10.44 20.51 -12.23
C ASN A 39 10.44 19.57 -13.46
N THR A 40 10.20 18.27 -13.30
CA THR A 40 10.07 17.34 -14.43
C THR A 40 8.84 16.44 -14.30
N PRO A 41 8.27 15.95 -15.42
CA PRO A 41 7.22 14.94 -15.38
C PRO A 41 7.75 13.52 -15.09
N VAL A 42 9.07 13.35 -14.91
CA VAL A 42 9.71 12.04 -14.77
C VAL A 42 9.43 11.45 -13.39
N VAL A 43 8.81 10.27 -13.38
CA VAL A 43 8.61 9.46 -12.17
C VAL A 43 9.95 8.86 -11.77
N VAL A 44 10.41 9.16 -10.55
CA VAL A 44 11.70 8.67 -10.05
C VAL A 44 11.59 7.43 -9.18
N ALA A 45 10.41 7.18 -8.60
CA ALA A 45 10.18 6.03 -7.75
C ALA A 45 8.68 5.68 -7.69
N THR A 46 8.39 4.50 -7.15
CA THR A 46 7.04 4.13 -6.69
C THR A 46 7.13 3.83 -5.20
N VAL A 47 6.37 4.57 -4.40
CA VAL A 47 6.40 4.51 -2.93
C VAL A 47 5.00 4.14 -2.42
N ALA A 48 4.93 3.20 -1.49
CA ALA A 48 3.70 2.82 -0.82
C ALA A 48 3.39 3.80 0.32
N VAL A 49 2.19 4.37 0.32
CA VAL A 49 1.72 5.30 1.36
C VAL A 49 0.56 4.67 2.10
N ARG A 50 0.69 4.56 3.42
CA ARG A 50 -0.36 4.01 4.28
C ARG A 50 -1.48 5.04 4.40
N ILE A 51 -2.70 4.58 4.20
CA ILE A 51 -3.87 5.45 4.28
C ILE A 51 -4.23 5.60 5.76
N GLY A 52 -3.83 6.74 6.36
CA GLY A 52 -3.96 6.98 7.80
C GLY A 52 -5.31 7.53 8.24
N ALA A 53 -5.68 8.72 7.73
CA ALA A 53 -6.80 9.52 8.27
C ALA A 53 -7.91 9.83 7.25
N VAL A 54 -7.61 9.75 5.95
CA VAL A 54 -8.61 9.92 4.89
C VAL A 54 -9.16 8.54 4.58
N ASP A 55 -10.36 8.23 5.10
CA ASP A 55 -11.00 6.96 4.78
C ASP A 55 -11.43 7.00 3.31
N PRO A 56 -10.85 6.16 2.44
CA PRO A 56 -11.21 6.14 1.04
C PRO A 56 -12.67 5.70 0.90
N THR A 57 -13.40 6.25 -0.07
CA THR A 57 -14.79 5.84 -0.27
C THR A 57 -14.88 4.33 -0.50
N PRO A 58 -16.00 3.66 -0.15
CA PRO A 58 -16.14 2.20 -0.24
C PRO A 58 -15.78 1.59 -1.61
N GLY A 59 -15.92 2.36 -2.68
CA GLY A 59 -15.60 1.97 -4.05
C GLY A 59 -14.19 2.36 -4.52
N GLU A 60 -13.47 3.20 -3.78
CA GLU A 60 -12.12 3.62 -4.16
C GLU A 60 -11.16 2.43 -4.16
N PRO A 61 -10.30 2.33 -5.19
CA PRO A 61 -9.29 1.29 -5.25
C PRO A 61 -8.20 1.55 -4.21
N VAL A 62 -7.84 0.49 -3.49
CA VAL A 62 -6.72 0.44 -2.56
C VAL A 62 -5.88 -0.80 -2.84
N ILE A 63 -4.59 -0.72 -2.54
CA ILE A 63 -3.71 -1.87 -2.57
C ILE A 63 -3.73 -2.51 -1.18
N PRO A 64 -4.14 -3.79 -1.06
CA PRO A 64 -4.10 -4.48 0.21
C PRO A 64 -2.67 -4.82 0.58
N SER A 65 -2.31 -4.50 1.82
CA SER A 65 -1.22 -5.13 2.55
C SER A 65 -1.58 -6.59 2.73
N HIS A 66 -0.73 -7.48 2.25
CA HIS A 66 -0.89 -8.89 2.54
C HIS A 66 0.20 -9.25 3.54
N GLU A 67 -0.10 -9.11 4.83
CA GLU A 67 0.73 -9.74 5.84
C GLU A 67 0.34 -11.23 5.83
N PHE A 68 1.14 -12.08 5.19
CA PHE A 68 1.07 -13.52 5.47
C PHE A 68 1.63 -13.75 6.88
N VAL A 69 0.86 -13.42 7.91
CA VAL A 69 1.10 -13.95 9.26
C VAL A 69 0.16 -15.11 9.46
N CYS A 70 0.60 -16.28 9.01
CA CYS A 70 0.11 -17.55 9.52
C CYS A 70 1.30 -18.50 9.68
N LEU A 71 1.98 -18.40 10.82
CA LEU A 71 2.19 -19.59 11.64
C LEU A 71 1.62 -19.28 13.01
N ARG A 72 0.48 -19.90 13.31
CA ARG A 72 -0.03 -19.93 14.68
C ARG A 72 0.95 -20.78 15.52
N ARG A 73 1.15 -20.29 16.73
CA ARG A 73 1.99 -20.72 17.84
C ARG A 73 1.97 -22.24 18.14
N ASP A 74 3.11 -22.70 18.66
CA ASP A 74 3.40 -23.93 19.41
C ASP A 74 3.81 -25.20 18.63
N ALA A 75 5.13 -25.46 18.65
CA ALA A 75 5.73 -26.76 18.89
C ALA A 75 7.08 -26.55 19.59
#